data_AF-A0AAW5RY61-F1
#
_entry.id   AF-A0AAW5RY61-F1
#
_cell.length_a   1.000
_cell.length_b   1.000
_cell.length_c   1.000
_cell.angle_alpha   90.00
_cell.angle_beta   90.00
_cell.angle_gamma   90.00
#
_symmetry.space_group_name_H-M   'P 1'
#
loop_
_entity.id
_entity.type
_entity.pdbx_description
1 polymer ?
#
loop_
_entity_poly.entity_id
_entity_poly.type
_entity_poly.pdbx_seq_one_letter_code
_entity_poly.pdbx_strand_id
1 'polypeptide(L)' 'MNVMGNKLTKIEDSLFVIGGYILEILLQEKKAIDDLYSEFSRIYPKKISFETFMYAIDFLYMIKKLRIIKEDILEIII' A
#
# COMPACT_ATOMS: atom_id res chain seq x y z
N MET A 1 15.55 34.12 2.70
CA MET A 1 14.89 32.88 3.16
C MET A 1 14.04 32.38 2.00
N ASN A 2 14.63 31.60 1.09
CA ASN A 2 13.88 31.07 -0.06
C ASN A 2 13.15 29.81 0.39
N VAL A 3 11.86 29.95 0.67
CA VAL A 3 10.96 28.81 0.82
C VAL A 3 10.69 28.28 -0.59
N MET A 4 11.63 27.49 -1.11
CA MET A 4 11.46 26.81 -2.39
C MET A 4 10.38 25.75 -2.17
N GLY A 5 9.14 26.08 -2.57
CA GLY A 5 8.02 25.14 -2.63
C GLY A 5 8.29 24.08 -3.70
N ASN A 6 9.21 23.16 -3.40
CA ASN A 6 9.60 22.11 -4.33
C ASN A 6 8.80 20.85 -4.04
N LYS A 7 7.81 20.62 -4.92
CA LYS A 7 6.98 19.42 -5.08
C LYS A 7 6.02 19.11 -3.93
N LEU A 8 4.85 19.75 -4.04
CA LEU A 8 3.55 19.15 -3.70
C LEU A 8 3.35 17.83 -4.49
N THR A 9 4.11 16.79 -4.18
CA THR A 9 3.60 15.42 -4.38
C THR A 9 2.58 15.29 -3.26
N LYS A 10 1.29 15.51 -3.57
CA LYS A 10 0.25 15.44 -2.55
C LYS A 10 0.40 14.10 -1.84
N ILE A 11 0.52 14.14 -0.52
CA ILE A 11 0.58 12.94 0.33
C ILE A 11 -0.65 12.06 0.08
N GLU A 12 -1.75 12.69 -0.29
CA GLU A 12 -2.99 12.06 -0.77
C GLU A 12 -2.77 11.20 -2.04
N ASP A 13 -1.91 11.60 -2.97
CA ASP A 13 -1.66 10.81 -4.19
C ASP A 13 -0.73 9.61 -3.93
N SER A 14 -0.06 9.52 -2.77
CA SER A 14 0.85 8.39 -2.50
C SER A 14 0.13 7.17 -1.94
N LEU A 15 -0.72 7.32 -0.92
CA LEU A 15 -1.39 6.18 -0.27
C LEU A 15 -2.47 5.56 -1.15
N PHE A 16 -3.21 6.37 -1.92
CA PHE A 16 -4.21 5.83 -2.84
C PHE A 16 -3.57 5.06 -3.99
N VAL A 17 -2.47 5.56 -4.56
CA VAL A 17 -1.76 4.87 -5.63
C VAL A 17 -1.10 3.60 -5.10
N ILE A 18 -0.37 3.67 -3.98
CA ILE A 18 0.21 2.48 -3.34
C ILE A 18 -0.89 1.46 -3.00
N GLY A 19 -1.99 1.92 -2.41
CA GLY A 19 -3.14 1.09 -2.07
C GLY A 19 -3.79 0.44 -3.30
N GLY A 20 -3.88 1.15 -4.43
CA GLY A 20 -4.34 0.59 -5.69
C GLY A 20 -3.50 -0.61 -6.14
N TYR A 21 -2.18 -0.47 -6.16
CA TYR A 21 -1.26 -1.57 -6.47
C TYR A 21 -1.42 -2.76 -5.51
N ILE A 22 -1.57 -2.48 -4.21
CA ILE A 22 -1.80 -3.53 -3.20
C ILE A 22 -3.09 -4.30 -3.50
N LEU A 23 -4.18 -3.60 -3.80
CA LEU A 23 -5.45 -4.23 -4.14
C LEU A 23 -5.35 -5.00 -5.47
N GLU A 24 -4.64 -4.49 -6.47
CA GLU A 24 -4.43 -5.22 -7.73
C GLU A 24 -3.73 -6.57 -7.53
N ILE A 25 -2.72 -6.63 -6.66
CA ILE A 25 -2.06 -7.88 -6.29
C ILE A 25 -3.04 -8.81 -5.55
N LEU A 26 -3.73 -8.28 -4.53
CA LEU A 26 -4.65 -9.08 -3.70
C LEU A 26 -5.94 -9.50 -4.41
N LEU A 27 -6.27 -8.90 -5.55
CA LEU A 27 -7.35 -9.36 -6.43
C LEU A 27 -7.02 -10.73 -7.06
N GLN A 28 -5.74 -11.04 -7.25
CA GLN A 28 -5.33 -12.32 -7.83
C GLN A 28 -5.35 -13.43 -6.78
N GLU A 29 -4.77 -13.18 -5.61
CA GLU A 29 -4.74 -14.13 -4.50
C GLU A 29 -4.49 -13.45 -3.16
N LYS A 30 -4.85 -14.14 -2.08
CA LYS A 30 -4.59 -13.72 -0.69
C LYS A 30 -3.12 -13.94 -0.38
N LYS A 31 -2.50 -13.01 0.34
CA LYS A 31 -1.05 -13.06 0.62
C LYS A 31 -0.75 -12.66 2.06
N ALA A 32 0.31 -13.26 2.61
CA ALA A 32 0.97 -12.77 3.80
C ALA A 32 1.56 -11.37 3.54
N ILE A 33 1.66 -10.55 4.58
CA ILE A 33 2.16 -9.16 4.48
C ILE A 33 3.56 -9.10 3.85
N ASP A 34 4.46 -10.01 4.25
CA ASP A 34 5.85 -10.01 3.77
C ASP A 34 5.95 -10.39 2.28
N ASP A 35 5.16 -11.37 1.84
CA ASP A 35 5.08 -11.79 0.44
C ASP A 35 4.45 -10.69 -0.42
N LEU A 36 3.40 -10.06 0.09
CA LEU A 36 2.73 -8.93 -0.57
C LEU A 36 3.69 -7.75 -0.73
N TYR A 37 4.47 -7.40 0.29
CA TYR A 37 5.47 -6.35 0.20
C TYR A 37 6.57 -6.68 -0.81
N SER A 38 7.01 -7.94 -0.84
CA SER A 38 8.03 -8.43 -1.78
C SER A 38 7.55 -8.31 -3.22
N GLU A 39 6.30 -8.69 -3.49
CA GLU A 39 5.69 -8.57 -4.82
C GLU A 39 5.42 -7.12 -5.22
N PHE A 40 4.85 -6.33 -4.30
CA PHE A 40 4.65 -4.90 -4.47
C PHE A 40 5.96 -4.19 -4.84
N SER A 41 7.05 -4.50 -4.12
CA SER A 41 8.37 -3.90 -4.35
C SER A 41 8.96 -4.23 -5.71
N ARG A 42 8.52 -5.32 -6.36
CA ARG A 42 8.95 -5.70 -7.71
C ARG A 42 8.21 -4.94 -8.80
N ILE A 43 6.92 -4.64 -8.59
CA ILE A 43 6.06 -4.03 -9.62
C ILE A 43 5.94 -2.51 -9.48
N TYR A 44 6.09 -2.00 -8.26
CA TYR A 44 5.93 -0.58 -8.00
C TYR A 44 7.17 0.19 -8.50
N PRO A 45 7.00 1.25 -9.29
CA PRO A 45 8.11 1.88 -10.03
C PRO A 45 9.12 2.64 -9.15
N LYS A 46 8.84 2.79 -7.84
CA LYS A 46 9.71 3.50 -6.90
C LYS A 46 10.02 2.62 -5.71
N LYS A 47 11.22 2.77 -5.15
CA LYS A 47 11.54 2.12 -3.88
C LYS A 47 10.73 2.79 -2.76
N ILE A 48 9.89 1.99 -2.11
CA ILE A 48 9.08 2.41 -0.96
C ILE A 48 9.57 1.62 0.26
N SER A 49 9.58 2.24 1.44
CA SER A 49 9.93 1.54 2.68
C SER A 49 8.79 0.64 3.13
N PHE A 50 9.11 -0.42 3.87
CA PHE A 50 8.11 -1.27 4.49
C PHE A 50 7.13 -0.48 5.37
N GLU A 51 7.64 0.50 6.14
CA GLU A 51 6.81 1.40 6.95
C GLU A 51 5.76 2.17 6.12
N THR A 52 6.17 2.75 4.98
CA THR A 52 5.23 3.49 4.11
C THR A 52 4.21 2.55 3.47
N PHE A 53 4.63 1.34 3.11
CA PHE A 53 3.73 0.29 2.65
C PHE A 53 2.71 -0.08 3.73
N MET A 54 3.15 -0.24 4.98
CA MET A 54 2.26 -0.52 6.11
C MET A 54 1.25 0.60 6.34
N TYR A 55 1.64 1.88 6.19
CA TYR A 55 0.68 2.98 6.25
C TYR A 55 -0.41 2.90 5.17
N ALA A 56 -0.11 2.36 3.99
CA ALA A 56 -1.12 2.11 2.96
C ALA A 56 -2.02 0.92 3.32
N ILE A 57 -1.47 -0.15 3.92
CA ILE A 57 -2.27 -1.27 4.44
C ILE A 57 -3.23 -0.79 5.54
N ASP A 58 -2.74 -0.02 6.50
CA ASP A 58 -3.54 0.56 7.58
C ASP A 58 -4.65 1.45 7.03
N PHE A 59 -4.32 2.29 6.04
CA PHE A 59 -5.31 3.10 5.34
C PHE A 59 -6.42 2.25 4.70
N LEU A 60 -6.05 1.23 3.92
CA LEU A 60 -7.01 0.33 3.27
C LEU A 60 -7.86 -0.45 4.28
N TYR A 61 -7.27 -0.83 5.42
CA TYR A 61 -7.99 -1.48 6.52
C TYR A 61 -9.00 -0.52 7.17
N MET A 62 -8.59 0.73 7.44
CA MET A 62 -9.47 1.76 8.02
C MET A 62 -10.70 2.05 7.14
N ILE A 63 -10.53 2.05 5.81
CA ILE A 63 -11.64 2.24 4.85
C ILE A 63 -12.37 0.93 4.51
N LYS A 64 -12.11 -0.16 5.24
CA LYS A 64 -12.74 -1.48 5.09
C LYS A 64 -12.60 -2.08 3.69
N LYS A 65 -11.45 -1.89 3.04
CA LYS A 65 -11.10 -2.54 1.77
C LYS A 65 -10.28 -3.81 1.95
N LEU A 66 -9.61 -3.96 3.09
CA LEU A 66 -8.87 -5.15 3.45
C LEU A 66 -9.35 -5.73 4.78
N ARG A 67 -9.22 -7.05 4.94
CA ARG A 67 -9.26 -7.72 6.23
C ARG A 67 -8.09 -8.69 6.38
N ILE A 68 -7.73 -8.92 7.63
CA ILE A 68 -6.80 -9.97 8.03
C ILE A 68 -7.63 -11.20 8.40
N ILE A 69 -7.38 -12.32 7.73
CA ILE A 69 -8.14 -13.56 7.92
C ILE A 69 -7.46 -14.51 8.90
N LYS A 70 -6.13 -14.60 8.85
CA LYS A 70 -5.34 -15.45 9.73
C LYS A 70 -3.95 -14.85 9.87
N GLU A 71 -3.52 -14.61 11.10
CA GLU A 71 -2.19 -14.08 11.43
C GLU A 71 -1.89 -12.79 10.65
N ASP A 72 -1.19 -12.89 9.54
CA ASP A 72 -0.75 -11.80 8.66
C ASP A 72 -1.27 -11.92 7.22
N ILE A 73 -2.18 -12.86 6.93
CA ILE A 73 -2.75 -13.04 5.59
C ILE A 73 -3.85 -12.01 5.35
N LEU A 74 -3.66 -11.22 4.30
CA LEU A 74 -4.57 -10.17 3.83
C LEU A 74 -5.45 -10.65 2.68
N GLU A 75 -6.71 -10.20 2.69
CA GLU A 75 -7.62 -10.33 1.56
C GLU A 75 -8.52 -9.10 1.39
N ILE A 76 -9.05 -8.96 0.17
CA ILE A 76 -9.96 -7.87 -0.18
C ILE A 76 -11.36 -8.16 0.38
N ILE A 77 -11.98 -7.11 0.91
CA ILE A 77 -13.41 -7.11 1.23
C ILE A 77 -14.16 -6.61 -0.01
N ILE A 78 -14.98 -7.49 -0.61
CA ILE A 78 -15.89 -7.18 -1.72
C ILE A 78 -17.23 -6.70 -1.17
#